data_AF-A0A0B7GKG6-F1
#
_entry.id   AF-A0A0B7GKG6-F1
#
_cell.length_a   1.000
_cell.length_b   1.000
_cell.length_c   1.000
_cell.angle_alpha   90.00
_cell.angle_beta   90.00
_cell.angle_gamma   90.00
#
_symmetry.space_group_name_H-M   'P 1'
#
loop_
_entity.id
_entity.type
_entity.pdbx_description
1 polymer ?
#
loop_
_entity_poly.entity_id
_entity_poly.type
_entity_poly.pdbx_seq_one_letter_code
_entity_poly.pdbx_strand_id
1 'polypeptide(L)' 'MNRRQFIVMAVFTALETYFFNESIMAGRYFMAAFLAVLVLRNLQISYVMGRIVDEIDKHLGPK' A
#
# COMPACT_ATOMS: atom_id res chain seq x y z
N MET A 1 -12.70 -3.23 -3.61
CA MET A 1 -12.26 -2.49 -2.39
C MET A 1 -13.30 -1.44 -2.04
N ASN A 2 -13.68 -1.29 -0.77
CA ASN A 2 -14.57 -0.20 -0.37
C ASN A 2 -13.79 1.13 -0.42
N ARG A 3 -14.36 2.22 -0.94
CA ARG A 3 -13.66 3.52 -1.14
C ARG A 3 -12.90 3.98 0.12
N ARG A 4 -13.45 3.71 1.31
CA ARG A 4 -12.80 3.99 2.60
C ARG A 4 -11.48 3.23 2.81
N GLN A 5 -11.40 1.95 2.46
CA GLN A 5 -10.16 1.17 2.60
C GLN A 5 -9.07 1.69 1.65
N PHE A 6 -9.45 2.12 0.45
CA PHE A 6 -8.50 2.75 -0.48
C PHE A 6 -7.92 4.04 0.09
N ILE A 7 -8.78 4.93 0.59
CA ILE A 7 -8.34 6.22 1.15
C ILE A 7 -7.45 5.99 2.38
N VAL A 8 -7.85 5.09 3.28
CA VAL A 8 -7.03 4.74 4.45
C VAL A 8 -5.66 4.22 4.02
N MET A 9 -5.62 3.27 3.08
CA MET A 9 -4.39 2.71 2.56
C MET A 9 -3.48 3.76 1.90
N ALA A 10 -4.05 4.65 1.10
CA ALA A 10 -3.32 5.73 0.44
C ALA A 10 -2.72 6.71 1.45
N VAL A 11 -3.49 7.10 2.49
CA VAL A 11 -3.00 7.98 3.56
C VAL A 11 -1.87 7.33 4.36
N PHE A 12 -2.01 6.05 4.72
CA PHE A 12 -0.94 5.30 5.40
C PHE A 12 0.31 5.22 4.52
N THR A 13 0.16 4.91 3.24
CA THR A 13 1.29 4.83 2.30
C THR A 13 2.02 6.18 2.17
N ALA A 14 1.28 7.29 2.15
CA ALA A 14 1.86 8.63 2.13
C ALA A 14 2.62 8.97 3.42
N LEU A 15 2.06 8.62 4.59
CA LEU A 15 2.71 8.81 5.89
C LEU A 15 3.97 7.96 6.01
N GLU A 16 3.90 6.68 5.64
CA GLU A 16 5.06 5.78 5.67
C GLU A 16 6.18 6.26 4.75
N THR A 17 5.85 6.81 3.58
CA THR A 17 6.84 7.39 2.65
C THR A 17 7.50 8.64 3.23
N TYR A 18 6.73 9.50 3.93
CA TYR A 18 7.28 10.68 4.61
C TYR A 18 8.24 10.27 5.74
N PHE A 19 7.81 9.39 6.63
CA PHE A 19 8.64 8.89 7.74
C PHE A 19 9.85 8.11 7.24
N PHE A 20 9.72 7.40 6.12
CA PHE A 20 10.85 6.71 5.49
C PHE A 20 11.90 7.72 5.05
N ASN A 21 11.49 8.78 4.33
CA ASN A 21 12.39 9.82 3.87
C ASN A 21 13.09 10.55 5.04
N GLU A 22 12.33 10.88 6.09
CA GLU A 22 12.89 11.46 7.31
C GLU A 22 13.86 10.52 8.01
N SER A 23 13.54 9.21 8.09
CA SER A 23 14.41 8.20 8.70
C SER A 23 15.71 8.00 7.91
N ILE A 24 15.67 8.09 6.58
CA ILE A 24 16.86 8.06 5.72
C ILE A 24 17.73 9.30 5.96
N MET A 25 17.13 10.50 5.97
CA MET A 25 17.85 11.75 6.24
C MET A 25 18.44 11.80 7.65
N ALA A 26 17.75 11.23 8.64
CA ALA A 26 18.21 11.14 10.02
C ALA A 26 19.23 10.01 10.26
N GLY A 27 19.62 9.25 9.22
CA GLY A 27 20.55 8.12 9.35
C GLY A 27 20.02 6.93 10.16
N ARG A 28 18.70 6.87 10.41
CA ARG A 28 18.02 5.81 11.17
C ARG A 28 17.68 4.65 10.23
N TYR A 29 18.70 3.97 9.72
CA TYR A 29 18.56 2.94 8.69
C TYR A 29 17.70 1.74 9.11
N PHE A 30 17.72 1.35 10.39
CA PHE A 30 16.85 0.27 10.90
C PHE A 30 15.36 0.65 10.79
N MET A 31 15.03 1.88 11.17
CA MET A 31 13.66 2.40 11.06
C MET A 31 13.25 2.59 9.59
N ALA A 32 14.18 3.07 8.77
CA ALA A 32 13.96 3.19 7.33
C ALA A 32 13.69 1.82 6.68
N ALA A 33 14.47 0.79 7.00
CA ALA A 33 14.24 -0.56 6.48
C ALA A 33 12.87 -1.12 6.90
N PHE A 34 12.48 -0.90 8.16
CA PHE A 34 11.17 -1.31 8.67
C PHE A 34 10.02 -0.60 7.92
N LEU A 35 10.12 0.72 7.73
CA LEU A 35 9.14 1.51 6.99
C LEU A 35 9.09 1.13 5.50
N ALA A 36 10.23 0.82 4.88
CA ALA A 36 10.28 0.38 3.49
C ALA A 36 9.53 -0.95 3.27
N VAL A 37 9.67 -1.90 4.19
CA VAL A 37 8.94 -3.18 4.14
C VAL A 37 7.44 -2.97 4.27
N LEU A 38 7.01 -2.06 5.15
CA LEU A 38 5.61 -1.69 5.34
C LEU A 38 5.01 -1.03 4.08
N VAL A 39 5.71 -0.05 3.49
CA VAL A 39 5.30 0.56 2.20
C VAL A 39 5.20 -0.49 1.10
N LEU A 40 6.19 -1.37 0.97
CA LEU A 40 6.18 -2.44 -0.04
C LEU A 40 4.97 -3.36 0.11
N ARG A 41 4.63 -3.75 1.34
CA ARG A 41 3.44 -4.56 1.64
C ARG A 41 2.16 -3.83 1.25
N ASN A 42 2.04 -2.55 1.58
CA ASN A 42 0.89 -1.74 1.17
C ASN A 42 0.82 -1.62 -0.36
N LEU A 43 1.94 -1.39 -1.05
CA LEU A 43 1.96 -1.35 -2.51
C LEU A 43 1.51 -2.68 -3.14
N GLN A 44 2.02 -3.80 -2.63
CA GLN A 44 1.67 -5.14 -3.10
C GLN A 44 0.20 -5.45 -2.87
N ILE A 45 -0.35 -5.13 -1.70
CA ILE A 45 -1.78 -5.33 -1.40
C ILE A 45 -2.63 -4.46 -2.32
N SER A 46 -2.23 -3.21 -2.60
CA SER A 46 -2.94 -2.32 -3.53
C SER A 46 -2.91 -2.88 -4.96
N TYR A 47 -1.78 -3.44 -5.39
CA TYR A 47 -1.61 -4.02 -6.72
C TYR A 47 -2.36 -5.36 -6.90
N VAL A 48 -2.30 -6.22 -5.89
CA VAL A 48 -3.02 -7.51 -5.84
C VAL A 48 -4.52 -7.28 -5.76
N MET A 49 -4.99 -6.24 -5.05
CA MET A 49 -6.40 -5.87 -5.04
C MET A 49 -6.93 -5.45 -6.42
N GLY A 50 -6.08 -4.88 -7.28
CA GLY A 50 -6.42 -4.65 -8.68
C GLY A 50 -6.75 -5.95 -9.40
N ARG A 51 -5.88 -6.97 -9.27
CA ARG A 51 -6.10 -8.29 -9.88
C ARG A 51 -7.24 -9.10 -9.26
N ILE A 52 -7.43 -9.02 -7.94
CA ILE A 52 -8.56 -9.70 -7.27
C ILE A 52 -9.88 -9.07 -7.71
N VAL A 53 -9.96 -7.74 -7.81
CA VAL A 53 -11.17 -7.08 -8.33
C VAL A 53 -11.42 -7.46 -9.78
N ASP A 54 -10.40 -7.46 -10.63
CA ASP A 54 -10.52 -7.85 -12.04
C ASP A 54 -11.01 -9.30 -12.20
N GLU A 55 -10.45 -10.23 -11.41
CA GLU A 55 -10.84 -11.64 -11.46
C GLU A 55 -12.24 -11.88 -10.87
N ILE A 56 -12.63 -11.15 -9.82
CA ILE A 56 -14.00 -11.18 -9.27
C ILE A 56 -14.99 -10.63 -10.28
N ASP A 57 -14.68 -9.51 -10.96
CA ASP A 57 -15.55 -8.91 -11.97
C ASP A 57 -15.75 -9.85 -13.16
N LYS A 58 -14.69 -10.54 -13.57
CA LYS A 58 -14.72 -11.55 -14.65
C LYS A 58 -15.55 -12.79 -14.33
N HIS A 59 -15.69 -13.15 -13.04
CA HIS A 59 -16.50 -14.28 -12.59
C HIS A 59 -17.93 -13.92 -12.17
N LEU A 60 -18.24 -12.63 -11.95
CA LEU A 60 -19.56 -12.11 -11.55
C LEU A 60 -20.25 -11.24 -12.62
N GLY A 61 -19.61 -11.02 -13.77
CA GLY A 61 -20.24 -10.36 -14.92
C GLY A 61 -21.55 -11.08 -15.31
N PRO A 62 -22.68 -10.35 -15.41
CA PRO A 62 -23.95 -10.96 -15.78
C PRO A 62 -23.83 -11.50 -17.22
N LYS A 63 -24.22 -12.75 -17.41
CA LYS A 63 -24.69 -13.20 -18.73
C LYS A 63 -25.89 -12.37 -19.16
#